data_AF-A0A2Z6Q1R0-F1
#
_entry.id   AF-A0A2Z6Q1R0-F1
#
_cell.length_a   1.000
_cell.length_b   1.000
_cell.length_c   1.000
_cell.angle_alpha   90.00
_cell.angle_beta   90.00
_cell.angle_gamma   90.00
#
_symmetry.space_group_name_H-M   'P 1'
#
loop_
_entity.id
_entity.type
_entity.pdbx_description
1 polymer ?
#
loop_
_entity_poly.entity_id
_entity_poly.type
_entity_poly.pdbx_seq_one_letter_code
_entity_poly.pdbx_strand_id
1 'polypeptide(L)'
;MSNIIDYNLSNLPTANVVKEWSRDNIKEFLQRNKTDLELEENDINVICGQKVTGKAFLRLTEELLTRNSGPFKLLFGPASAIADVVKQIIGGQPVAGK
;
A
#
# COMPACT_ATOMS: atom_id res chain seq x y z
N MET A 1 -17.28 18.97 11.20
CA MET A 1 -17.74 17.73 10.53
C MET A 1 -16.56 17.15 9.79
N SER A 2 -16.44 15.82 9.87
CA SER A 2 -15.35 14.95 9.36
C SER A 2 -14.15 14.79 10.30
N ASN A 3 -14.24 13.80 11.18
CA ASN A 3 -13.06 13.14 11.76
C ASN A 3 -12.39 12.38 10.62
N ILE A 4 -11.32 12.96 10.07
CA ILE A 4 -10.38 12.21 9.26
C ILE A 4 -9.79 11.17 10.21
N ILE A 5 -10.02 9.90 9.91
CA ILE A 5 -9.41 8.79 10.61
C ILE A 5 -7.92 8.89 10.27
N ASP A 6 -7.15 9.55 11.13
CA ASP A 6 -5.70 9.51 11.07
C ASP A 6 -5.28 8.06 11.37
N TYR A 7 -5.18 7.24 10.33
CA TYR A 7 -4.58 5.92 10.42
C TYR A 7 -3.16 6.12 10.94
N ASN A 8 -2.93 5.69 12.18
CA ASN A 8 -1.70 5.96 12.91
C ASN A 8 -0.59 5.00 12.45
N LEU A 9 -0.22 5.05 11.16
CA LEU A 9 0.99 4.45 10.60
C LEU A 9 2.20 5.26 11.07
N SER A 10 2.49 5.13 12.36
CA SER A 10 3.40 6.00 13.11
C SER A 10 4.86 6.00 12.63
N ASN A 11 5.23 5.18 11.63
CA ASN A 11 6.51 5.22 10.92
C ASN A 11 6.43 4.57 9.53
N LEU A 12 5.81 5.24 8.55
CA LEU A 12 5.91 4.79 7.15
C LEU A 12 7.37 4.86 6.65
N PRO A 13 7.84 3.86 5.90
CA PRO A 13 9.13 3.94 5.23
C PRO A 13 9.12 5.03 4.15
N THR A 14 10.30 5.56 3.83
CA THR A 14 10.42 6.48 2.68
C THR A 14 10.28 5.71 1.36
N ALA A 15 9.82 6.40 0.30
CA ALA A 15 9.73 5.82 -1.03
C ALA A 15 11.04 5.20 -1.54
N ASN A 16 12.21 5.75 -1.19
CA ASN A 16 13.49 5.19 -1.60
C ASN A 16 13.79 3.85 -0.91
N VAL A 17 13.42 3.71 0.36
CA VAL A 17 13.51 2.41 1.05
C VAL A 17 12.56 1.41 0.41
N VAL A 18 11.32 1.81 0.13
CA VAL A 18 10.31 0.93 -0.47
C VAL A 18 10.71 0.51 -1.87
N LYS A 19 11.37 1.33 -2.69
CA LYS A 19 11.81 0.94 -4.04
C LYS A 19 12.71 -0.30 -4.05
N GLU A 20 13.48 -0.52 -2.98
CA GLU A 20 14.41 -1.65 -2.85
C GLU A 20 13.75 -2.90 -2.25
N TRP A 21 12.47 -2.83 -1.89
CA TRP A 21 11.77 -3.95 -1.28
C TRP A 21 11.55 -5.11 -2.25
N SER A 22 11.88 -6.30 -1.74
CA SER A 22 11.45 -7.56 -2.33
C SER A 22 9.95 -7.78 -2.12
N ARG A 23 9.40 -8.79 -2.79
CA ARG A 23 8.03 -9.27 -2.53
C ARG A 23 7.82 -9.63 -1.05
N ASP A 24 8.81 -10.23 -0.40
CA ASP A 24 8.68 -10.68 0.99
C ASP A 24 8.62 -9.48 1.94
N ASN A 25 9.35 -8.40 1.65
CA ASN A 25 9.23 -7.15 2.41
C ASN A 25 7.84 -6.52 2.25
N ILE A 26 7.24 -6.60 1.05
CA ILE A 26 5.87 -6.15 0.81
C ILE A 26 4.88 -6.98 1.64
N LYS A 27 5.03 -8.30 1.62
CA LYS A 27 4.18 -9.21 2.41
C LYS A 27 4.27 -8.88 3.89
N GLU A 28 5.49 -8.75 4.41
CA GLU A 28 5.74 -8.43 5.82
C GLU A 28 5.14 -7.07 6.21
N PHE A 29 5.31 -6.05 5.37
CA PHE A 29 4.72 -4.73 5.60
C PHE A 29 3.19 -4.79 5.70
N LEU A 30 2.53 -5.46 4.74
CA LEU A 30 1.07 -5.58 4.75
C LEU A 30 0.57 -6.42 5.93
N GLN A 31 1.31 -7.45 6.33
CA GLN A 31 0.97 -8.26 7.51
C GLN A 31 1.09 -7.49 8.81
N ARG A 32 2.16 -6.68 8.97
CA ARG A 32 2.37 -5.86 10.17
C ARG A 32 1.30 -4.79 10.33
N ASN A 33 0.82 -4.22 9.22
CA ASN A 33 -0.20 -3.17 9.21
C ASN A 33 -1.61 -3.72 8.90
N LYS A 34 -1.81 -5.04 8.97
CA LYS A 34 -3.05 -5.70 8.54
C LYS A 34 -4.29 -5.14 9.23
N THR A 35 -4.21 -4.93 10.55
CA THR A 35 -5.33 -4.39 11.35
C THR A 35 -5.65 -2.95 10.97
N ASP A 36 -4.63 -2.10 10.85
CA ASP A 36 -4.82 -0.68 10.54
C ASP A 36 -5.35 -0.47 9.12
N LEU A 37 -4.98 -1.36 8.19
CA LEU A 37 -5.43 -1.33 6.80
C LEU A 37 -6.70 -2.14 6.55
N GLU A 38 -7.30 -2.70 7.61
CA GLU A 38 -8.49 -3.57 7.54
C GLU A 38 -8.35 -4.69 6.50
N LEU A 39 -7.15 -5.28 6.39
CA LEU A 39 -6.86 -6.32 5.39
C LEU A 39 -7.19 -7.70 5.94
N GLU A 40 -7.68 -8.56 5.06
CA GLU A 40 -7.71 -10.01 5.30
C GLU A 40 -6.43 -10.67 4.79
N GLU A 41 -6.20 -11.92 5.20
CA GLU A 41 -5.05 -12.68 4.68
C GLU A 41 -5.14 -12.90 3.17
N ASN A 42 -6.36 -13.04 2.64
CA ASN A 42 -6.59 -13.18 1.21
C ASN A 42 -6.18 -11.93 0.42
N ASP A 43 -6.45 -10.72 0.93
CA ASP A 43 -6.06 -9.48 0.24
C ASP A 43 -4.53 -9.41 0.08
N ILE A 44 -3.79 -9.76 1.14
CA ILE A 44 -2.32 -9.80 1.12
C ILE A 44 -1.82 -10.85 0.13
N ASN A 45 -2.46 -12.02 0.12
CA ASN A 45 -2.11 -13.11 -0.80
C ASN A 45 -2.35 -12.74 -2.26
N VAL A 46 -3.43 -12.00 -2.56
CA VAL A 46 -3.72 -11.48 -3.89
C VAL A 46 -2.61 -10.52 -4.36
N ILE A 47 -2.22 -9.54 -3.54
CA ILE A 47 -1.12 -8.61 -3.89
C ILE A 47 0.18 -9.37 -4.12
N CYS A 48 0.56 -10.22 -3.16
CA CYS A 48 1.82 -10.94 -3.21
C CYS A 48 1.84 -11.97 -4.35
N GLY A 49 0.70 -12.59 -4.66
CA GLY A 49 0.54 -13.55 -5.76
C GLY A 49 0.93 -12.96 -7.13
N GLN A 50 0.78 -11.65 -7.30
CA GLN A 50 1.18 -10.92 -8.51
C GLN A 50 2.67 -10.53 -8.55
N LYS A 51 3.48 -11.07 -7.63
CA LYS A 51 4.93 -10.79 -7.53
C LYS A 51 5.24 -9.29 -7.41
N VAL A 52 4.39 -8.54 -6.70
CA VAL A 52 4.57 -7.11 -6.46
C VAL A 52 5.85 -6.87 -5.64
N THR A 53 6.81 -6.18 -6.24
CA THR A 53 8.01 -5.66 -5.57
C THR A 53 7.81 -4.19 -5.20
N GLY A 54 8.74 -3.62 -4.45
CA GLY A 54 8.75 -2.23 -4.04
C GLY A 54 8.36 -1.20 -5.11
N LYS A 55 9.03 -1.26 -6.28
CA LYS A 55 8.75 -0.36 -7.40
C LYS A 55 7.33 -0.50 -7.95
N ALA A 56 6.80 -1.73 -7.98
CA ALA A 56 5.44 -1.99 -8.43
C ALA A 56 4.41 -1.57 -7.38
N PHE A 57 4.72 -1.78 -6.10
CA PHE A 57 3.87 -1.36 -4.98
C PHE A 57 3.65 0.15 -4.97
N LEU A 58 4.70 0.94 -5.18
CA LEU A 58 4.61 2.40 -5.30
C LEU A 58 3.82 2.89 -6.54
N ARG A 59 3.39 1.99 -7.42
CA ARG A 59 2.53 2.31 -8.57
C ARG A 59 1.10 1.85 -8.37
N LEU A 60 0.80 1.16 -7.28
CA LEU A 60 -0.56 0.70 -7.00
C LEU A 60 -1.46 1.91 -6.78
N THR A 61 -2.58 1.88 -7.47
CA THR A 61 -3.68 2.84 -7.32
C THR A 61 -4.93 2.05 -7.00
N GLU A 62 -5.92 2.70 -6.39
CA GLU A 62 -7.22 2.09 -6.12
C GLU A 62 -7.85 1.52 -7.41
N GLU A 63 -7.72 2.24 -8.54
CA GLU A 63 -8.18 1.77 -9.85
C GLU A 63 -7.52 0.43 -10.23
N LEU A 64 -6.18 0.32 -10.14
CA LEU A 64 -5.49 -0.92 -10.47
C LEU A 64 -5.90 -2.07 -9.57
N LEU A 65 -6.12 -1.78 -8.29
CA LEU A 65 -6.47 -2.76 -7.27
C LEU A 65 -7.91 -3.28 -7.40
N THR A 66 -8.86 -2.43 -7.81
CA THR A 66 -10.29 -2.78 -7.91
C THR A 66 -10.71 -3.24 -9.31
N ARG A 67 -9.96 -2.93 -10.36
CA ARG A 67 -10.36 -3.21 -11.74
C ARG A 67 -10.71 -4.68 -11.96
N ASN A 68 -11.95 -4.95 -12.39
CA ASN A 68 -12.48 -6.31 -12.61
C ASN A 68 -11.72 -7.12 -13.68
N SER A 69 -11.13 -6.44 -14.67
CA SER A 69 -10.27 -7.07 -15.68
C SER A 69 -8.80 -7.18 -15.24
N GLY A 70 -8.47 -6.65 -14.06
CA GLY A 70 -7.13 -6.64 -13.50
C GLY A 70 -6.79 -7.90 -12.70
N PRO A 71 -5.54 -8.03 -12.27
CA PRO A 71 -5.07 -9.23 -11.59
C PRO A 71 -5.40 -9.25 -10.08
N PHE A 72 -5.80 -8.11 -9.50
CA PHE A 72 -6.03 -7.97 -8.06
C PHE A 72 -7.51 -8.17 -7.69
N LYS A 73 -8.40 -7.36 -8.28
CA LYS A 73 -9.87 -7.43 -8.05
C LYS A 73 -10.24 -7.36 -6.56
N LEU A 74 -9.49 -6.55 -5.80
CA LEU A 74 -9.77 -6.31 -4.39
C LEU A 74 -11.09 -5.54 -4.24
N LEU A 75 -11.74 -5.74 -3.09
CA LEU A 75 -12.84 -4.88 -2.68
C LEU A 75 -12.34 -3.45 -2.43
N PHE A 76 -13.27 -2.50 -2.52
CA PHE A 76 -12.97 -1.07 -2.41
C PHE A 76 -12.23 -0.71 -1.12
N GLY A 77 -12.65 -1.23 0.04
CA GLY A 77 -12.03 -0.92 1.34
C GLY A 77 -10.52 -1.23 1.39
N PRO A 78 -10.11 -2.50 1.25
CA PRO A 78 -8.70 -2.89 1.17
C PRO A 78 -7.92 -2.14 0.08
N ALA A 79 -8.52 -1.94 -1.09
CA ALA A 79 -7.88 -1.24 -2.21
C ALA A 79 -7.60 0.24 -1.89
N SER A 80 -8.57 0.94 -1.32
CA SER A 80 -8.46 2.35 -0.92
C SER A 80 -7.39 2.52 0.16
N ALA A 81 -7.41 1.68 1.19
CA ALA A 81 -6.44 1.73 2.30
C ALA A 81 -4.99 1.55 1.79
N ILE A 82 -4.74 0.57 0.92
CA ILE A 82 -3.42 0.35 0.31
C ILE A 82 -3.02 1.54 -0.55
N ALA A 83 -3.92 2.06 -1.39
CA ALA A 83 -3.63 3.19 -2.26
C ALA A 83 -3.28 4.46 -1.48
N ASP A 84 -3.94 4.71 -0.36
CA ASP A 84 -3.67 5.88 0.48
C ASP A 84 -2.33 5.76 1.22
N VAL A 85 -1.95 4.57 1.69
CA VAL A 85 -0.59 4.31 2.18
C VAL A 85 0.46 4.57 1.11
N VAL A 86 0.24 4.11 -0.12
CA VAL A 86 1.16 4.35 -1.23
C VAL A 86 1.32 5.85 -1.50
N LYS A 87 0.21 6.61 -1.52
CA LYS A 87 0.26 8.07 -1.66
C LYS A 87 1.05 8.73 -0.53
N GLN A 88 0.87 8.30 0.72
CA GLN A 88 1.61 8.84 1.87
C GLN A 88 3.11 8.54 1.78
N ILE A 89 3.51 7.34 1.36
CA ILE A 89 4.92 6.96 1.17
C ILE A 89 5.59 7.83 0.09
N ILE A 90 4.85 8.13 -0.99
CA ILE A 90 5.35 8.96 -2.10
C ILE A 90 5.38 10.44 -1.72
N GLY A 91 4.29 10.94 -1.11
CA GLY A 91 4.11 12.33 -0.71
C GLY A 91 4.89 12.74 0.54
N GLY A 92 5.28 11.78 1.39
CA GLY A 92 6.13 11.98 2.57
C GLY A 92 7.63 12.17 2.25
N GLN A 93 8.00 12.35 0.97
CA GLN A 93 9.32 12.85 0.61
C GLN A 93 9.40 14.33 1.01
N PRO A 94 10.30 14.75 1.93
CA PRO A 94 10.67 16.15 1.98
C PRO A 94 11.31 16.47 0.62
N VAL A 95 10.65 17.30 -0.18
CA VAL A 95 11.30 17.92 -1.33
C VAL A 95 12.45 18.74 -0.75
N ALA A 96 13.68 18.26 -0.94
CA ALA A 96 14.87 19.04 -0.64
C ALA A 96 14.85 20.27 -1.58
N GLY A 97 14.27 21.36 -1.08
CA GLY A 97 14.34 22.67 -1.68
C GLY A 97 15.78 23.13 -1.69
N LYS A 98 16.27 23.43 -2.89
CA LYS A 98 17.55 24.08 -3.18
C LYS A 98 17.59 25.49 -2.63
#